data_AF-Q4N385-F1
#
_entry.id   AF-Q4N385-F1
#
_cell.length_a   1.000
_cell.length_b   1.000
_cell.length_c   1.000
_cell.angle_alpha   90.00
_cell.angle_beta   90.00
_cell.angle_gamma   90.00
#
_symmetry.space_group_name_H-M   'P 1'
#
loop_
_entity.id
_entity.type
_entity.pdbx_description
1 polymer ?
#
loop_
_entity_poly.entity_id
_entity_poly.type
_entity_poly.pdbx_seq_one_letter_code
_entity_poly.pdbx_strand_id
1 'polypeptide(L)'
;MSCHYDSAHSACCGGKSGQTTESSSDQTSPTDQSTTSGTGLTLDIKKNNSTNDFERSERGNCRLFKPKGDKLFSKIVGKNGSAIWSSKDNDDAVKVLLKGKGNKKKHLALFLKSGKFLVLYRDGKGKSWTDITSSKDDVTKFKFYDDKDKELDSSNYKADIGFMFSYIVKFNDGVKCRNIKLGDKEIWKYDSDARFRNLKFFSVDFDSNDLFLMNNYGEHKRIEFTKPTTTTPSGQTGASPT
;
A
#
# COMPACT_ATOMS: atom_id res chain seq x y z
N MET A 1 -24.88 -25.15 4.44
CA MET A 1 -23.77 -26.01 4.01
C MET A 1 -22.57 -25.68 4.87
N SER A 2 -22.35 -26.54 5.87
CA SER A 2 -21.21 -26.50 6.79
C SER A 2 -20.14 -27.41 6.21
N CYS A 3 -18.92 -26.91 6.03
CA CYS A 3 -17.78 -27.72 5.58
C CYS A 3 -16.85 -27.91 6.77
N HIS A 4 -16.87 -29.13 7.30
CA HIS A 4 -15.97 -29.62 8.34
C HIS A 4 -14.53 -29.75 7.83
N TYR A 5 -13.62 -29.47 8.76
CA TYR A 5 -12.18 -29.67 8.69
C TYR A 5 -11.88 -31.11 9.10
N ASP A 6 -11.14 -31.85 8.27
CA ASP A 6 -10.47 -33.07 8.73
C ASP A 6 -9.11 -33.25 8.05
N SER A 7 -8.16 -33.63 8.88
CA SER A 7 -6.74 -33.84 8.62
C SER A 7 -6.47 -35.33 8.60
N ALA A 8 -5.74 -35.84 7.61
CA ALA A 8 -5.17 -37.19 7.66
C ALA A 8 -3.80 -37.25 6.95
N HIS A 9 -2.80 -37.61 7.74
CA HIS A 9 -1.51 -38.16 7.32
C HIS A 9 -1.72 -39.55 6.70
N SER A 10 -0.97 -39.89 5.65
CA SER A 10 -0.30 -41.19 5.57
C SER A 10 0.84 -41.18 4.55
N ALA A 11 1.91 -41.89 4.91
CA ALA A 11 3.18 -42.01 4.22
C ALA A 11 3.15 -43.12 3.15
N CYS A 12 3.99 -42.99 2.13
CA CYS A 12 4.53 -44.12 1.36
C CYS A 12 6.00 -43.85 1.01
N CYS A 13 6.88 -44.75 1.45
CA CYS A 13 8.29 -44.84 1.07
C CYS A 13 8.48 -45.92 0.00
N GLY A 14 9.51 -45.76 -0.84
CA GLY A 14 10.33 -46.88 -1.34
C GLY A 14 10.52 -47.01 -2.86
N GLY A 15 11.76 -46.78 -3.32
CA GLY A 15 12.25 -47.22 -4.64
C GLY A 15 13.58 -46.55 -5.06
N LYS A 16 14.71 -47.27 -4.94
CA LYS A 16 16.10 -46.87 -5.26
C LYS A 16 16.48 -47.14 -6.73
N SER A 17 17.44 -46.36 -7.26
CA SER A 17 18.79 -46.79 -7.74
C SER A 17 19.31 -46.03 -8.99
N GLY A 18 20.59 -45.64 -8.99
CA GLY A 18 21.41 -45.35 -10.20
C GLY A 18 22.34 -44.12 -10.19
N GLN A 19 23.65 -44.31 -9.97
CA GLN A 19 24.80 -43.39 -10.19
C GLN A 19 25.07 -43.14 -11.71
N THR A 20 25.86 -42.17 -12.25
CA THR A 20 27.22 -41.65 -11.92
C THR A 20 27.56 -40.39 -12.79
N THR A 21 28.43 -39.49 -12.28
CA THR A 21 29.45 -38.53 -12.88
C THR A 21 29.46 -38.19 -14.40
N GLU A 22 29.82 -36.99 -14.91
CA GLU A 22 31.09 -36.24 -14.75
C GLU A 22 31.08 -34.81 -15.45
N SER A 23 31.74 -33.83 -14.82
CA SER A 23 32.58 -32.67 -15.27
C SER A 23 32.33 -31.65 -16.43
N SER A 24 32.49 -30.37 -16.05
CA SER A 24 33.31 -29.25 -16.63
C SER A 24 32.78 -28.29 -17.73
N SER A 25 32.65 -26.99 -17.41
CA SER A 25 33.62 -25.94 -17.80
C SER A 25 33.17 -24.51 -17.39
N ASP A 26 34.12 -23.78 -16.79
CA ASP A 26 34.08 -22.37 -16.39
C ASP A 26 34.12 -21.40 -17.58
N GLN A 27 33.38 -20.29 -17.49
CA GLN A 27 33.83 -18.99 -18.02
C GLN A 27 33.37 -17.84 -17.13
N THR A 28 34.35 -17.18 -16.51
CA THR A 28 34.25 -15.97 -15.71
C THR A 28 34.35 -14.71 -16.59
N SER A 29 33.54 -13.69 -16.31
CA SER A 29 33.80 -12.28 -16.68
C SER A 29 32.98 -11.34 -15.78
N PRO A 30 33.44 -10.09 -15.58
CA PRO A 30 33.68 -9.58 -14.24
C PRO A 30 32.48 -8.92 -13.57
N THR A 31 32.48 -9.09 -12.25
CA THR A 31 31.68 -8.42 -11.25
C THR A 31 31.92 -6.92 -11.30
N ASP A 32 30.88 -6.14 -11.58
CA ASP A 32 30.86 -4.71 -11.29
C ASP A 32 30.06 -4.42 -10.01
N GLN A 33 30.84 -3.93 -9.05
CA GLN A 33 30.61 -3.27 -7.78
C GLN A 33 29.24 -3.33 -7.09
N SER A 34 29.27 -4.05 -5.98
CA SER A 34 28.40 -3.97 -4.81
C SER A 34 28.11 -2.54 -4.37
N THR A 35 26.82 -2.19 -4.30
CA THR A 35 26.30 -1.13 -3.43
C THR A 35 25.17 -1.72 -2.58
N THR A 36 25.53 -2.10 -1.36
CA THR A 36 24.68 -2.32 -0.16
C THR A 36 23.40 -3.15 -0.38
N SER A 37 23.56 -4.48 -0.40
CA SER A 37 22.47 -5.48 -0.36
C SER A 37 21.82 -5.54 1.03
N GLY A 38 20.80 -4.72 1.25
CA GLY A 38 19.74 -5.04 2.21
C GLY A 38 18.82 -6.12 1.63
N THR A 39 18.48 -7.12 2.43
CA THR A 39 17.68 -8.35 2.16
C THR A 39 16.22 -8.09 1.74
N GLY A 40 15.98 -7.14 0.85
CA GLY A 40 14.65 -6.77 0.39
C GLY A 40 14.19 -7.60 -0.81
N LEU A 41 12.91 -7.95 -0.83
CA LEU A 41 12.28 -8.73 -1.88
C LEU A 41 12.06 -7.90 -3.14
N THR A 42 12.28 -8.54 -4.29
CA THR A 42 11.80 -8.02 -5.58
C THR A 42 10.41 -8.58 -5.89
N LEU A 43 9.41 -7.71 -5.93
CA LEU A 43 8.05 -8.04 -6.35
C LEU A 43 7.87 -7.87 -7.86
N ASP A 44 7.54 -8.94 -8.57
CA ASP A 44 6.99 -8.85 -9.92
C ASP A 44 5.45 -8.79 -9.86
N ILE A 45 4.88 -7.63 -10.20
CA ILE A 45 3.42 -7.39 -10.14
C ILE A 45 2.63 -8.19 -11.19
N LYS A 46 3.31 -8.82 -12.15
CA LYS A 46 2.72 -9.74 -13.13
C LYS A 46 2.50 -11.14 -12.59
N LYS A 47 3.19 -11.53 -11.50
CA LYS A 47 2.96 -12.84 -10.86
C LYS A 47 1.50 -12.99 -10.44
N ASN A 48 0.97 -14.19 -10.71
CA ASN A 48 -0.43 -14.54 -10.55
C ASN A 48 -0.68 -15.48 -9.38
N ASN A 49 0.31 -15.75 -8.52
CA ASN A 49 0.20 -16.64 -7.37
C ASN A 49 0.98 -16.09 -6.17
N SER A 50 0.59 -16.49 -4.97
CA SER A 50 1.38 -16.30 -3.75
C SER A 50 2.66 -17.15 -3.81
N THR A 51 3.65 -16.81 -2.98
CA THR A 51 4.91 -17.55 -2.89
C THR A 51 5.26 -17.81 -1.42
N ASN A 52 6.45 -18.38 -1.18
CA ASN A 52 7.00 -18.50 0.18
C ASN A 52 7.38 -17.14 0.78
N ASP A 53 7.60 -16.12 -0.05
CA ASP A 53 8.07 -14.80 0.38
C ASP A 53 6.94 -13.79 0.58
N PHE A 54 5.82 -13.95 -0.11
CA PHE A 54 4.69 -13.03 -0.03
C PHE A 54 3.36 -13.70 -0.30
N GLU A 55 2.31 -13.09 0.23
CA GLU A 55 0.92 -13.40 -0.06
C GLU A 55 0.39 -12.48 -1.14
N ARG A 56 -0.37 -13.06 -2.06
CA ARG A 56 -1.18 -12.32 -3.03
C ARG A 56 -2.65 -12.56 -2.70
N SER A 57 -3.41 -11.48 -2.69
CA SER A 57 -4.86 -11.52 -2.53
C SER A 57 -5.51 -10.62 -3.58
N GLU A 58 -6.74 -10.94 -3.98
CA GLU A 58 -7.44 -10.23 -5.05
C GLU A 58 -8.88 -9.97 -4.63
N ARG A 59 -9.36 -8.74 -4.86
CA ARG A 59 -10.77 -8.35 -4.69
C ARG A 59 -11.15 -7.37 -5.79
N GLY A 60 -12.21 -7.69 -6.52
CA GLY A 60 -12.65 -6.88 -7.67
C GLY A 60 -11.52 -6.65 -8.68
N ASN A 61 -11.23 -5.39 -8.98
CA ASN A 61 -10.18 -5.00 -9.91
C ASN A 61 -8.81 -4.75 -9.23
N CYS A 62 -8.69 -5.02 -7.93
CA CYS A 62 -7.52 -4.76 -7.11
C CYS A 62 -6.81 -6.05 -6.71
N ARG A 63 -5.47 -6.01 -6.71
CA ARG A 63 -4.60 -7.08 -6.25
C ARG A 63 -3.64 -6.54 -5.21
N LEU A 64 -3.64 -7.15 -4.03
CA LEU A 64 -2.78 -6.80 -2.92
C LEU A 64 -1.65 -7.83 -2.80
N PHE A 65 -0.44 -7.34 -2.56
CA PHE A 65 0.74 -8.12 -2.26
C PHE A 65 1.26 -7.71 -0.88
N LYS A 66 1.53 -8.69 -0.03
CA LYS A 66 2.05 -8.49 1.32
C LYS A 66 3.20 -9.46 1.58
N PRO A 67 4.41 -9.00 1.94
CA PRO A 67 5.49 -9.89 2.34
C PRO A 67 5.09 -10.75 3.56
N LYS A 68 5.68 -11.93 3.66
CA LYS A 68 5.55 -12.81 4.82
C LYS A 68 6.71 -12.58 5.80
N GLY A 69 6.43 -12.71 7.09
CA GLY A 69 7.42 -12.54 8.15
C GLY A 69 7.89 -11.09 8.28
N ASP A 70 9.20 -10.92 8.44
CA ASP A 70 9.93 -9.66 8.57
C ASP A 70 10.46 -9.09 7.23
N LYS A 71 10.15 -9.77 6.13
CA LYS A 71 10.56 -9.35 4.78
C LYS A 71 9.84 -8.08 4.34
N LEU A 72 10.48 -7.31 3.46
CA LEU A 72 9.95 -6.09 2.87
C LEU A 72 10.20 -6.09 1.37
N PHE A 73 9.40 -5.35 0.59
CA PHE A 73 9.68 -5.17 -0.84
C PHE A 73 10.60 -3.98 -1.05
N SER A 74 11.84 -4.22 -1.48
CA SER A 74 12.80 -3.16 -1.84
C SER A 74 12.78 -2.82 -3.32
N LYS A 75 12.20 -3.69 -4.16
CA LYS A 75 12.09 -3.46 -5.60
C LYS A 75 10.76 -3.97 -6.13
N ILE A 76 10.19 -3.23 -7.07
CA ILE A 76 8.99 -3.63 -7.81
C ILE A 76 9.30 -3.60 -9.30
N VAL A 77 9.01 -4.71 -9.96
CA VAL A 77 9.18 -4.88 -11.40
C VAL A 77 7.88 -5.26 -12.09
N GLY A 78 7.82 -4.97 -13.38
CA GLY A 78 6.70 -5.27 -14.25
C GLY A 78 7.05 -6.32 -15.31
N LYS A 79 6.42 -6.16 -16.48
CA LYS A 79 6.61 -7.09 -17.61
C LYS A 79 8.10 -7.19 -17.95
N ASN A 80 8.58 -8.43 -18.14
CA ASN A 80 9.96 -8.73 -18.51
C ASN A 80 11.00 -8.13 -17.55
N GLY A 81 10.68 -7.99 -16.26
CA GLY A 81 11.61 -7.44 -15.27
C GLY A 81 11.83 -5.93 -15.33
N SER A 82 11.05 -5.19 -16.15
CA SER A 82 11.14 -3.73 -16.22
C SER A 82 10.96 -3.10 -14.84
N ALA A 83 11.90 -2.24 -14.43
CA ALA A 83 11.84 -1.56 -13.14
C ALA A 83 10.64 -0.59 -13.09
N ILE A 84 9.88 -0.65 -12.00
CA ILE A 84 8.76 0.26 -11.74
C ILE A 84 9.11 1.18 -10.57
N TRP A 85 9.68 0.61 -9.52
CA TRP A 85 10.07 1.31 -8.31
C TRP A 85 11.19 0.55 -7.61
N SER A 86 12.03 1.30 -6.91
CA SER A 86 13.04 0.79 -5.98
C SER A 86 13.03 1.66 -4.73
N SER A 87 13.27 1.02 -3.60
CA SER A 87 13.38 1.66 -2.29
C SER A 87 14.44 2.74 -2.28
N LYS A 88 14.19 3.76 -1.48
CA LYS A 88 15.09 4.87 -1.19
C LYS A 88 15.13 5.04 0.32
N ASP A 89 16.30 5.40 0.85
CA ASP A 89 16.48 5.73 2.27
C ASP A 89 16.01 4.65 3.26
N ASN A 90 16.10 3.37 2.85
CA ASN A 90 15.59 2.21 3.60
C ASN A 90 14.08 2.26 3.94
N ASP A 91 13.28 3.01 3.18
CA ASP A 91 11.83 3.08 3.32
C ASP A 91 11.14 2.07 2.39
N ASP A 92 11.38 0.78 2.66
CA ASP A 92 10.86 -0.33 1.86
C ASP A 92 9.33 -0.43 1.94
N ALA A 93 8.73 -1.02 0.91
CA ALA A 93 7.29 -1.22 0.87
C ALA A 93 6.86 -2.44 1.70
N VAL A 94 5.97 -2.21 2.67
CA VAL A 94 5.34 -3.26 3.50
C VAL A 94 4.10 -3.87 2.82
N LYS A 95 3.47 -3.14 1.90
CA LYS A 95 2.35 -3.61 1.07
C LYS A 95 2.32 -2.91 -0.27
N VAL A 96 1.84 -3.63 -1.29
CA VAL A 96 1.69 -3.12 -2.65
C VAL A 96 0.31 -3.48 -3.17
N LEU A 97 -0.44 -2.50 -3.66
CA LEU A 97 -1.79 -2.67 -4.19
C LEU A 97 -1.84 -2.21 -5.65
N LEU A 98 -2.07 -3.15 -6.56
CA LEU A 98 -2.26 -2.91 -7.99
C LEU A 98 -3.75 -2.82 -8.31
N LYS A 99 -4.23 -1.66 -8.77
CA LYS A 99 -5.61 -1.44 -9.22
C LYS A 99 -5.73 -1.44 -10.75
N GLY A 100 -6.87 -1.94 -11.22
CA GLY A 100 -7.32 -1.80 -12.60
C GLY A 100 -7.20 -3.09 -13.41
N LYS A 101 -7.28 -4.29 -12.81
CA LYS A 101 -7.37 -5.59 -13.53
C LYS A 101 -8.31 -5.48 -14.74
N GLY A 102 -7.91 -6.03 -15.89
CA GLY A 102 -8.65 -5.90 -17.15
C GLY A 102 -8.48 -4.57 -17.90
N ASN A 103 -8.03 -3.50 -17.24
CA ASN A 103 -7.81 -2.19 -17.87
C ASN A 103 -6.37 -2.00 -18.41
N LYS A 104 -6.20 -1.19 -19.46
CA LYS A 104 -4.89 -0.73 -19.96
C LYS A 104 -4.23 0.26 -18.98
N LYS A 105 -5.03 1.16 -18.41
CA LYS A 105 -4.65 2.10 -17.36
C LYS A 105 -4.56 1.37 -16.02
N LYS A 106 -3.54 1.67 -15.22
CA LYS A 106 -3.30 1.02 -13.91
C LYS A 106 -2.84 2.03 -12.89
N HIS A 107 -3.18 1.78 -11.63
CA HIS A 107 -2.57 2.45 -10.50
C HIS A 107 -1.86 1.43 -9.61
N LEU A 108 -0.77 1.85 -8.98
CA LEU A 108 -0.01 1.07 -8.03
C LEU A 108 0.19 1.92 -6.77
N ALA A 109 -0.41 1.50 -5.65
CA ALA A 109 -0.18 2.11 -4.36
C ALA A 109 0.82 1.26 -3.56
N LEU A 110 1.81 1.91 -2.96
CA LEU A 110 2.77 1.30 -2.03
C LEU A 110 2.51 1.90 -0.66
N PHE A 111 2.44 1.06 0.37
CA PHE A 111 2.50 1.49 1.76
C PHE A 111 3.91 1.20 2.26
N LEU A 112 4.58 2.23 2.78
CA LEU A 112 6.00 2.20 3.11
C LEU A 112 6.20 1.99 4.61
N LYS A 113 7.39 1.54 5.02
CA LYS A 113 7.76 1.29 6.41
C LYS A 113 7.60 2.53 7.30
N SER A 114 7.82 3.73 6.74
CA SER A 114 7.62 5.02 7.39
C SER A 114 6.16 5.34 7.73
N GLY A 115 5.20 4.56 7.23
CA GLY A 115 3.77 4.87 7.30
C GLY A 115 3.29 5.83 6.20
N LYS A 116 4.18 6.29 5.32
CA LYS A 116 3.81 7.04 4.12
C LYS A 116 3.30 6.11 3.02
N PHE A 117 2.76 6.71 1.97
CA PHE A 117 2.39 5.99 0.77
C PHE A 117 2.98 6.63 -0.48
N LEU A 118 3.05 5.84 -1.55
CA LEU A 118 3.39 6.27 -2.90
C LEU A 118 2.28 5.79 -3.85
N VAL A 119 1.83 6.64 -4.78
CA VAL A 119 0.90 6.24 -5.83
C VAL A 119 1.52 6.47 -7.20
N LEU A 120 1.72 5.37 -7.94
CA LEU A 120 2.17 5.41 -9.32
C LEU A 120 0.99 5.16 -10.27
N TYR A 121 0.99 5.87 -11.39
CA TYR A 121 0.00 5.72 -12.44
C TYR A 121 0.65 5.34 -13.77
N ARG A 122 -0.04 4.49 -14.54
CA ARG A 122 0.37 4.15 -15.90
C ARG A 122 -0.80 4.35 -16.85
N ASP A 123 -0.66 5.29 -17.78
CA ASP A 123 -1.69 5.68 -18.74
C ASP A 123 -1.83 4.75 -19.97
N GLY A 124 -1.58 3.45 -19.79
CA GLY A 124 -1.75 2.48 -20.87
C GLY A 124 -0.75 1.34 -20.86
N LYS A 125 -0.97 0.36 -21.74
CA LYS A 125 -0.07 -0.79 -21.90
C LYS A 125 1.25 -0.31 -22.52
N GLY A 126 2.37 -0.67 -21.90
CA GLY A 126 3.72 -0.32 -22.41
C GLY A 126 4.16 1.12 -22.12
N LYS A 127 3.32 1.95 -21.51
CA LYS A 127 3.71 3.28 -21.05
C LYS A 127 4.50 3.21 -19.74
N SER A 128 5.32 4.21 -19.49
CA SER A 128 6.06 4.38 -18.24
C SER A 128 5.12 4.63 -17.07
N TRP A 129 5.58 4.32 -15.86
CA TRP A 129 4.89 4.70 -14.63
C TRP A 129 5.27 6.12 -14.25
N THR A 130 4.28 6.90 -13.82
CA THR A 130 4.44 8.28 -13.36
C THR A 130 4.08 8.33 -11.88
N ASP A 131 4.89 9.00 -11.07
CA ASP A 131 4.55 9.27 -9.68
C ASP A 131 3.51 10.39 -9.61
N ILE A 132 2.35 10.07 -9.04
CA ILE A 132 1.23 11.01 -8.84
C ILE A 132 0.92 11.21 -7.36
N THR A 133 1.86 10.88 -6.48
CA THR A 133 1.69 10.97 -5.02
C THR A 133 1.37 12.39 -4.56
N SER A 134 1.99 13.40 -5.18
CA SER A 134 1.74 14.83 -4.89
C SER A 134 0.32 15.29 -5.24
N SER A 135 -0.42 14.53 -6.06
CA SER A 135 -1.82 14.79 -6.36
C SER A 135 -2.77 14.29 -5.26
N LYS A 136 -2.25 13.57 -4.25
CA LYS A 136 -3.03 13.00 -3.16
C LYS A 136 -2.96 13.90 -1.94
N ASP A 137 -3.97 13.77 -1.07
CA ASP A 137 -3.92 14.45 0.22
C ASP A 137 -2.71 13.98 1.03
N ASP A 138 -2.07 14.92 1.69
CA ASP A 138 -1.02 14.64 2.65
C ASP A 138 -1.63 14.05 3.92
N VAL A 139 -1.60 12.72 4.03
CA VAL A 139 -2.19 11.99 5.15
C VAL A 139 -1.53 12.31 6.50
N THR A 140 -0.33 12.90 6.49
CA THR A 140 0.37 13.28 7.73
C THR A 140 -0.25 14.52 8.40
N LYS A 141 -1.09 15.27 7.68
CA LYS A 141 -1.80 16.43 8.21
C LYS A 141 -3.09 16.07 8.96
N PHE A 142 -3.54 14.82 8.89
CA PHE A 142 -4.67 14.37 9.69
C PHE A 142 -4.23 14.11 11.11
N LYS A 143 -4.99 14.68 12.04
CA LYS A 143 -4.81 14.49 13.48
C LYS A 143 -6.09 13.95 14.08
N PHE A 144 -5.93 13.02 15.01
CA PHE A 144 -7.04 12.32 15.66
C PHE A 144 -6.95 12.61 17.15
N TYR A 145 -8.08 12.85 17.81
CA TYR A 145 -8.10 13.19 19.23
C TYR A 145 -9.11 12.32 19.99
N ASP A 146 -8.83 12.04 21.26
CA ASP A 146 -9.74 11.33 22.16
C ASP A 146 -10.78 12.24 22.82
N ASP A 147 -11.49 11.72 23.83
CA ASP A 147 -12.52 12.46 24.58
C ASP A 147 -11.96 13.48 25.59
N LYS A 148 -10.64 13.53 25.76
CA LYS A 148 -9.93 14.49 26.60
C LYS A 148 -9.13 15.49 25.76
N ASP A 149 -9.43 15.59 24.47
CA ASP A 149 -8.70 16.39 23.48
C ASP A 149 -7.19 16.04 23.41
N LYS A 150 -6.80 14.83 23.81
CA LYS A 150 -5.42 14.35 23.64
C LYS A 150 -5.25 13.83 22.21
N GLU A 151 -4.20 14.29 21.53
CA GLU A 151 -3.81 13.79 20.21
C GLU A 151 -3.43 12.30 20.31
N LEU A 152 -4.04 11.49 19.46
CA LEU A 152 -3.75 10.07 19.32
C LEU A 152 -2.47 9.89 18.50
N ASP A 153 -1.70 8.87 18.84
CA ASP A 153 -0.45 8.52 18.16
C ASP A 153 -0.47 7.10 17.59
N SER A 154 0.67 6.64 17.08
CA SER A 154 0.83 5.32 16.47
C SER A 154 0.61 4.14 17.43
N SER A 155 0.57 4.37 18.75
CA SER A 155 0.16 3.36 19.73
C SER A 155 -1.36 3.18 19.78
N ASN A 156 -2.13 4.15 19.27
CA ASN A 156 -3.59 4.16 19.32
C ASN A 156 -4.26 3.69 18.03
N TYR A 157 -3.53 3.68 16.91
CA TYR A 157 -4.05 3.25 15.62
C TYR A 157 -2.98 2.64 14.73
N LYS A 158 -3.40 1.95 13.67
CA LYS A 158 -2.54 1.42 12.61
C LYS A 158 -2.91 2.03 11.27
N ALA A 159 -1.91 2.57 10.58
CA ALA A 159 -2.02 2.98 9.21
C ALA A 159 -1.84 1.81 8.24
N ASP A 160 -2.48 1.86 7.08
CA ASP A 160 -2.46 0.81 6.07
C ASP A 160 -2.97 1.30 4.70
N ILE A 161 -2.88 0.43 3.68
CA ILE A 161 -3.66 0.57 2.44
C ILE A 161 -4.59 -0.64 2.26
N GLY A 162 -5.76 -0.42 1.65
CA GLY A 162 -6.79 -1.45 1.51
C GLY A 162 -7.33 -1.65 0.10
N PHE A 163 -8.10 -2.73 -0.11
CA PHE A 163 -8.68 -3.10 -1.41
C PHE A 163 -9.61 -2.04 -2.03
N MET A 164 -10.09 -1.08 -1.24
CA MET A 164 -10.82 0.09 -1.72
C MET A 164 -9.91 1.14 -2.40
N PHE A 165 -8.62 0.85 -2.56
CA PHE A 165 -7.64 1.77 -3.12
C PHE A 165 -7.57 3.08 -2.32
N SER A 166 -7.45 2.91 -0.99
CA SER A 166 -7.42 3.99 -0.02
C SER A 166 -6.29 3.81 0.99
N TYR A 167 -5.86 4.93 1.57
CA TYR A 167 -5.12 4.95 2.83
C TYR A 167 -6.10 4.78 3.98
N ILE A 168 -5.77 3.96 4.96
CA ILE A 168 -6.66 3.56 6.05
C ILE A 168 -5.96 3.79 7.38
N VAL A 169 -6.63 4.47 8.29
CA VAL A 169 -6.30 4.53 9.71
C VAL A 169 -7.31 3.65 10.45
N LYS A 170 -6.83 2.57 11.06
CA LYS A 170 -7.62 1.66 11.91
C LYS A 170 -7.32 1.96 13.37
N PHE A 171 -8.32 2.43 14.11
CA PHE A 171 -8.17 2.61 15.55
C PHE A 171 -8.07 1.25 16.26
N ASN A 172 -7.21 1.17 17.27
CA ASN A 172 -7.06 -0.03 18.09
C ASN A 172 -8.30 -0.24 18.96
N ASP A 173 -8.53 -1.48 19.39
CA ASP A 173 -9.69 -1.81 20.21
C ASP A 173 -9.65 -1.00 21.53
N GLY A 174 -10.80 -0.42 21.89
CA GLY A 174 -10.93 0.44 23.07
C GLY A 174 -10.53 1.91 22.85
N VAL A 175 -9.82 2.25 21.76
CA VAL A 175 -9.49 3.64 21.42
C VAL A 175 -10.72 4.35 20.87
N LYS A 176 -11.02 5.52 21.42
CA LYS A 176 -12.18 6.35 21.06
C LYS A 176 -11.73 7.63 20.39
N CYS A 177 -11.64 7.64 19.06
CA CYS A 177 -11.46 8.88 18.31
C CYS A 177 -12.74 9.72 18.37
N ARG A 178 -12.65 10.95 18.87
CA ARG A 178 -13.77 11.88 19.05
C ARG A 178 -13.71 13.12 18.18
N ASN A 179 -12.54 13.48 17.70
CA ASN A 179 -12.34 14.63 16.82
C ASN A 179 -11.26 14.30 15.78
N ILE A 180 -11.49 14.72 14.54
CA ILE A 180 -10.52 14.63 13.45
C ILE A 180 -10.29 16.02 12.90
N LYS A 181 -9.02 16.38 12.79
CA LYS A 181 -8.58 17.65 12.20
C LYS A 181 -7.71 17.41 10.97
N LEU A 182 -7.74 18.35 10.04
CA LEU A 182 -6.80 18.47 8.94
C LEU A 182 -6.05 19.80 9.12
N GLY A 183 -4.79 19.73 9.55
CA GLY A 183 -4.12 20.90 10.13
C GLY A 183 -4.89 21.38 11.37
N ASP A 184 -5.22 22.67 11.42
CA ASP A 184 -5.97 23.26 12.54
C ASP A 184 -7.50 23.16 12.37
N LYS A 185 -7.97 22.76 11.18
CA LYS A 185 -9.40 22.75 10.85
C LYS A 185 -10.04 21.43 11.31
N GLU A 186 -11.04 21.53 12.18
CA GLU A 186 -11.92 20.41 12.52
C GLU A 186 -12.73 19.99 11.30
N ILE A 187 -12.65 18.71 10.94
CA ILE A 187 -13.37 18.13 9.79
C ILE A 187 -14.45 17.15 10.23
N TRP A 188 -14.36 16.64 11.46
CA TRP A 188 -15.36 15.76 12.03
C TRP A 188 -15.29 15.76 13.57
N LYS A 189 -16.46 15.65 14.21
CA LYS A 189 -16.61 15.52 15.65
C LYS A 189 -17.67 14.46 16.00
N TYR A 190 -17.49 13.75 17.11
CA TYR A 190 -18.33 12.60 17.51
C TYR A 190 -19.81 12.92 17.77
N ASP A 191 -20.12 14.17 18.12
CA ASP A 191 -21.48 14.65 18.39
C ASP A 191 -22.23 15.03 17.09
N SER A 192 -21.53 15.13 15.95
CA SER A 192 -22.13 15.47 14.65
C SER A 192 -23.05 14.39 14.08
N ASP A 193 -22.88 13.13 14.47
CA ASP A 193 -23.72 12.00 14.02
C ASP A 193 -23.59 10.84 15.01
N ALA A 194 -24.70 10.53 15.70
CA ALA A 194 -24.72 9.50 16.73
C ALA A 194 -24.28 8.11 16.24
N ARG A 195 -24.48 7.80 14.94
CA ARG A 195 -24.08 6.51 14.34
C ARG A 195 -22.57 6.34 14.26
N PHE A 196 -21.83 7.44 14.24
CA PHE A 196 -20.36 7.45 14.09
C PHE A 196 -19.64 7.76 15.40
N ARG A 197 -20.34 7.71 16.55
CA ARG A 197 -19.70 7.85 17.87
C ARG A 197 -18.60 6.82 18.12
N ASN A 198 -18.75 5.60 17.59
CA ASN A 198 -17.78 4.53 17.72
C ASN A 198 -17.10 4.26 16.37
N LEU A 199 -16.11 5.08 16.06
CA LEU A 199 -15.31 4.92 14.85
C LEU A 199 -14.42 3.69 14.92
N LYS A 200 -14.33 2.99 13.80
CA LYS A 200 -13.39 1.88 13.60
C LYS A 200 -12.30 2.26 12.60
N PHE A 201 -12.67 2.99 11.55
CA PHE A 201 -11.73 3.44 10.52
C PHE A 201 -11.98 4.88 10.09
N PHE A 202 -10.89 5.55 9.76
CA PHE A 202 -10.84 6.70 8.87
C PHE A 202 -10.10 6.30 7.60
N SER A 203 -10.50 6.79 6.44
CA SER A 203 -9.78 6.51 5.19
C SER A 203 -9.82 7.65 4.20
N VAL A 204 -8.77 7.73 3.39
CA VAL A 204 -8.65 8.66 2.26
C VAL A 204 -8.61 7.86 0.97
N ASP A 205 -9.57 8.09 0.09
CA ASP A 205 -9.64 7.43 -1.23
C ASP A 205 -8.56 8.00 -2.16
N PHE A 206 -7.76 7.16 -2.81
CA PHE A 206 -6.68 7.65 -3.68
C PHE A 206 -7.17 8.11 -5.07
N ASP A 207 -8.38 7.78 -5.49
CA ASP A 207 -8.93 8.27 -6.76
C ASP A 207 -9.52 9.67 -6.61
N SER A 208 -10.35 9.90 -5.60
CA SER A 208 -11.07 11.18 -5.42
C SER A 208 -10.50 12.08 -4.33
N ASN A 209 -9.58 11.58 -3.49
CA ASN A 209 -9.19 12.19 -2.22
C ASN A 209 -10.36 12.36 -1.24
N ASP A 210 -11.48 11.67 -1.44
CA ASP A 210 -12.60 11.75 -0.50
C ASP A 210 -12.25 11.11 0.84
N LEU A 211 -12.80 11.69 1.90
CA LEU A 211 -12.58 11.27 3.27
C LEU A 211 -13.78 10.46 3.74
N PHE A 212 -13.52 9.29 4.32
CA PHE A 212 -14.56 8.39 4.79
C PHE A 212 -14.33 7.95 6.22
N LEU A 213 -15.44 7.76 6.92
CA LEU A 213 -15.53 7.14 8.23
C LEU A 213 -16.23 5.80 8.09
N MET A 214 -15.79 4.82 8.88
CA MET A 214 -16.54 3.59 9.10
C MET A 214 -16.68 3.33 10.59
N ASN A 215 -17.91 3.08 11.05
CA ASN A 215 -18.17 2.74 12.44
C ASN A 215 -17.90 1.24 12.72
N ASN A 216 -18.06 0.83 13.97
CA ASN A 216 -17.90 -0.55 14.40
C ASN A 216 -18.95 -1.54 13.82
N TYR A 217 -20.09 -1.01 13.34
CA TYR A 217 -21.15 -1.80 12.70
C TYR A 217 -20.97 -1.96 11.18
N GLY A 218 -19.95 -1.31 10.60
CA GLY A 218 -19.67 -1.37 9.16
C GLY A 218 -20.44 -0.34 8.31
N GLU A 219 -21.10 0.64 8.94
CA GLU A 219 -21.70 1.75 8.21
C GLU A 219 -20.63 2.76 7.79
N HIS A 220 -20.79 3.33 6.60
CA HIS A 220 -19.86 4.29 6.02
C HIS A 220 -20.47 5.69 5.94
N LYS A 221 -19.64 6.71 6.15
CA LYS A 221 -19.99 8.12 5.95
C LYS A 221 -18.87 8.84 5.23
N ARG A 222 -19.20 9.57 4.17
CA ARG A 222 -18.30 10.56 3.57
C ARG A 222 -18.29 11.82 4.43
N ILE A 223 -17.12 12.39 4.69
CA ILE A 223 -17.01 13.70 5.32
C ILE A 223 -17.15 14.75 4.23
N GLU A 224 -18.22 15.54 4.31
CA GLU A 224 -18.40 16.69 3.43
C GLU A 224 -17.51 17.83 3.93
N PHE A 225 -16.40 18.06 3.23
CA PHE A 225 -15.40 19.06 3.60
C PHE A 225 -14.84 19.75 2.37
N THR A 226 -15.00 21.07 2.30
CA THR A 226 -14.31 21.89 1.30
C THR A 226 -12.85 22.05 1.72
N LYS A 227 -11.96 21.38 0.98
CA LYS A 227 -10.52 21.52 1.14
C LYS A 227 -10.08 22.91 0.67
N PRO A 228 -9.13 23.55 1.37
CA PRO A 228 -8.46 24.71 0.81
C PRO A 228 -7.80 24.29 -0.51
N THR A 229 -8.11 24.99 -1.59
CA THR A 229 -7.53 24.71 -2.90
C THR A 229 -6.04 25.06 -2.85
N THR A 230 -5.16 24.08 -3.01
CA THR A 230 -3.73 24.34 -3.17
C THR A 230 -3.52 25.03 -4.52
N THR A 231 -3.34 26.34 -4.52
CA THR A 231 -2.96 27.09 -5.72
C THR A 231 -1.54 26.67 -6.12
N THR A 232 -1.42 25.81 -7.12
CA THR A 232 -0.16 25.60 -7.83
C THR A 232 0.23 26.93 -8.48
N PRO A 233 1.42 27.51 -8.22
CA PRO A 233 1.89 28.67 -8.96
C PRO A 233 2.07 28.23 -10.41
N SER A 234 1.18 28.69 -11.29
CA SER A 234 1.40 28.62 -12.73
C SER A 234 2.61 29.49 -13.04
N GLY A 235 3.70 28.87 -13.47
CA GLY A 235 4.89 29.60 -13.90
C GLY A 235 4.54 30.54 -15.05
N GLN A 236 4.61 31.85 -14.81
CA GLN A 236 4.71 32.82 -15.88
C GLN A 236 6.13 32.75 -16.44
N THR A 237 6.22 32.05 -17.58
CA THR A 237 7.33 32.15 -18.52
C THR A 237 6.99 33.30 -19.47
N GLY A 238 7.93 34.22 -19.68
CA GLY A 238 7.96 35.04 -20.90
C GLY A 238 7.87 36.55 -20.69
N ALA A 239 9.03 37.18 -20.45
CA ALA A 239 9.34 38.46 -21.06
C ALA A 239 10.80 38.39 -21.52
N SER A 240 11.00 38.26 -22.84
CA SER A 240 12.28 38.46 -23.50
C SER A 240 12.49 39.97 -23.69
N PRO A 241 13.74 40.48 -23.60
CA PRO A 241 14.00 41.91 -23.70
C PRO A 241 13.98 42.39 -25.15
N THR A 242 13.59 43.65 -25.35
CA THR A 242 14.03 44.49 -26.47
C THR A 242 14.31 45.88 -25.91
#